data_AF-A0A7V4UCQ6-F1
#
_entry.id   AF-A0A7V4UCQ6-F1
#
_cell.length_a   1.000
_cell.length_b   1.000
_cell.length_c   1.000
_cell.angle_alpha   90.00
_cell.angle_beta   90.00
_cell.angle_gamma   90.00
#
_symmetry.space_group_name_H-M   'P 1'
#
loop_
_entity.id
_entity.type
_entity.pdbx_description
1 polymer ?
#
loop_
_entity_poly.entity_id
_entity_poly.type
_entity_poly.pdbx_seq_one_letter_code
_entity_poly.pdbx_strand_id
1 'polypeptide(L)' 'MDTLTVKIPETLKEMLKNFAERSGTTKSQIVRAALIEYFNKDQLSKKDSFYDLAKDLAGSVKDAPADLSSNKKYLNEYGK' A
#
# COMPACT_ATOMS: atom_id res chain seq x y z
N MET A 1 9.65 -17.16 2.84
CA MET A 1 9.07 -17.22 1.49
C MET A 1 8.26 -18.48 1.45
N ASP A 2 6.96 -18.37 1.20
CA ASP A 2 6.06 -19.52 1.16
C ASP A 2 5.75 -19.89 -0.29
N THR A 3 5.57 -21.18 -0.53
CA THR A 3 5.32 -21.70 -1.88
C THR A 3 3.83 -21.73 -2.17
N LEU A 4 3.44 -21.08 -3.26
CA LEU A 4 2.08 -21.08 -3.79
C LEU A 4 2.02 -21.99 -5.03
N THR A 5 1.16 -23.01 -5.00
CA THR A 5 0.86 -23.87 -6.16
C THR A 5 -0.53 -23.55 -6.70
N VAL A 6 -0.61 -23.13 -7.96
CA VAL A 6 -1.87 -22.74 -8.61
C VAL A 6 -1.94 -23.41 -9.98
N LYS A 7 -3.11 -23.96 -10.30
CA LYS A 7 -3.41 -24.44 -11.66
C LYS A 7 -3.69 -23.24 -12.55
N ILE A 8 -3.02 -23.17 -13.69
CA ILE A 8 -3.23 -22.12 -14.70
C ILE A 8 -3.52 -22.75 -16.06
N PRO A 9 -4.29 -22.08 -16.93
CA PRO A 9 -4.45 -22.51 -18.32
C PRO A 9 -3.11 -22.58 -19.05
N GLU A 10 -2.98 -23.51 -20.01
CA GLU A 10 -1.75 -23.65 -20.79
C GLU A 10 -1.40 -22.37 -21.57
N THR A 11 -2.41 -21.64 -22.06
CA THR A 11 -2.21 -20.33 -22.70
C THR A 11 -1.50 -19.33 -21.79
N LEU A 12 -1.89 -19.25 -20.51
CA LEU A 12 -1.27 -18.35 -19.54
C LEU A 12 0.16 -18.76 -19.19
N LYS A 13 0.41 -20.08 -19.15
CA LYS A 13 1.75 -20.64 -18.92
C LYS A 13 2.71 -20.29 -20.07
N GLU A 14 2.24 -20.35 -21.32
CA GLU A 14 3.01 -19.92 -22.49
C GLU A 14 3.29 -18.42 -22.48
N MET A 15 2.28 -17.59 -22.17
CA MET A 15 2.45 -16.15 -22.03
C MET A 15 3.49 -15.80 -20.96
N LEU A 16 3.43 -16.44 -19.78
CA LEU A 16 4.40 -16.27 -18.71
C LEU A 16 5.82 -16.65 -19.15
N LYS A 17 5.98 -17.74 -19.89
CA LYS A 17 7.28 -18.18 -20.42
C LYS A 17 7.84 -17.14 -21.39
N ASN A 18 7.05 -16.75 -22.39
CA ASN A 18 7.49 -15.81 -23.43
C ASN A 18 7.84 -14.43 -22.83
N PHE A 19 7.05 -13.96 -21.87
CA PHE A 19 7.32 -12.69 -21.20
C PHE A 19 8.60 -12.74 -20.36
N ALA A 20 8.81 -13.83 -19.62
CA ALA A 20 10.02 -14.04 -18.83
C ALA A 20 11.29 -14.00 -19.70
N GLU A 21 11.27 -14.72 -20.82
CA GLU A 21 12.38 -14.75 -21.79
C GLU A 21 12.67 -13.37 -22.39
N ARG A 22 11.63 -12.63 -22.80
CA ARG A 22 11.79 -11.30 -23.41
C ARG A 22 12.27 -10.24 -22.42
N SER A 23 11.86 -10.34 -21.16
CA SER A 23 12.17 -9.34 -20.13
C SER A 23 13.42 -9.67 -19.30
N GLY A 24 14.04 -10.84 -19.50
CA GLY A 24 15.15 -11.29 -18.68
C GLY A 24 14.78 -11.53 -17.21
N THR A 25 13.50 -11.83 -16.94
CA THR A 25 12.97 -12.07 -15.59
C THR A 25 12.54 -13.51 -15.41
N THR A 26 12.22 -13.91 -14.18
CA THR A 26 11.70 -15.23 -13.87
C THR A 26 10.17 -15.22 -13.76
N LYS A 27 9.53 -16.36 -14.05
CA LYS A 27 8.08 -16.55 -13.88
C LYS A 27 7.62 -16.15 -12.47
N SER A 28 8.39 -16.52 -11.44
CA SER A 28 8.09 -16.19 -10.05
C SER A 28 8.21 -14.70 -9.74
N GLN A 29 9.07 -13.94 -10.43
CA GLN A 29 9.12 -12.48 -10.31
C GLN A 29 7.88 -11.85 -10.93
N ILE A 30 7.47 -12.30 -12.12
CA ILE A 30 6.27 -11.80 -12.80
C ILE A 30 5.03 -12.05 -11.96
N VAL A 31 4.84 -13.27 -11.47
CA VAL A 31 3.67 -13.62 -10.65
C VAL A 31 3.63 -12.81 -9.36
N ARG A 32 4.78 -12.64 -8.68
CA ARG A 32 4.84 -11.80 -7.48
C ARG A 32 4.49 -10.33 -7.78
N ALA A 33 5.04 -9.76 -8.86
CA ALA A 33 4.73 -8.39 -9.26
C ALA A 33 3.24 -8.21 -9.57
N ALA A 34 2.64 -9.16 -10.31
CA ALA A 34 1.22 -9.14 -10.63
C ALA A 34 0.34 -9.24 -9.38
N LEU A 35 0.71 -10.07 -8.40
CA LEU A 35 -0.03 -10.16 -7.12
C LEU A 35 0.06 -8.86 -6.32
N ILE A 36 1.25 -8.23 -6.24
CA ILE A 36 1.41 -6.93 -5.58
C ILE A 36 0.54 -5.88 -6.28
N GLU A 37 0.58 -5.81 -7.60
CA GLU A 37 -0.24 -4.86 -8.37
C GLU A 37 -1.74 -5.10 -8.14
N TYR A 38 -2.17 -6.36 -8.12
CA TYR A 38 -3.56 -6.74 -7.85
C TYR A 38 -4.02 -6.27 -6.46
N PHE A 39 -3.23 -6.52 -5.42
CA PHE A 39 -3.57 -6.09 -4.06
C PHE A 39 -3.49 -4.57 -3.89
N ASN A 40 -2.56 -3.89 -4.57
CA ASN A 40 -2.51 -2.43 -4.54
C ASN A 40 -3.74 -1.81 -5.21
N LYS A 41 -4.25 -2.41 -6.30
CA LYS A 41 -5.53 -1.99 -6.90
C LYS A 41 -6.70 -2.21 -5.96
N ASP A 42 -6.69 -3.30 -5.18
CA ASP A 42 -7.71 -3.56 -4.16
C ASP A 42 -7.60 -2.61 -2.96
N GLN A 43 -6.39 -2.22 -2.55
CA GLN A 43 -6.20 -1.18 -1.52
C GLN A 43 -6.66 0.19 -2.00
N LEU A 44 -6.47 0.52 -3.27
CA LEU A 44 -7.03 1.75 -3.86
C LEU A 44 -8.57 1.71 -3.95
N SER A 45 -9.17 0.52 -4.00
CA SER A 45 -10.63 0.33 -4.05
C SER A 45 -11.26 0.24 -2.66
N LYS A 46 -10.51 -0.25 -1.67
CA LYS A 46 -10.82 -0.07 -0.26
C LYS A 46 -10.75 1.42 0.03
N LYS A 47 -11.93 2.03 0.17
CA LYS A 47 -12.05 3.26 0.93
C LYS A 47 -11.59 2.93 2.35
N ASP A 48 -10.31 3.11 2.61
CA ASP A 48 -9.79 3.11 3.98
C ASP A 48 -10.73 4.00 4.78
N SER A 49 -11.26 3.46 5.88
CA SER A 49 -12.16 4.23 6.72
C SER A 49 -11.41 5.48 7.18
N PHE A 50 -12.12 6.56 7.50
CA PHE A 50 -11.47 7.76 8.06
C PHE A 50 -10.55 7.41 9.24
N TYR A 51 -10.93 6.40 10.04
CA TYR A 51 -10.11 5.87 11.11
C TYR A 51 -8.80 5.24 10.61
N ASP A 52 -8.83 4.41 9.57
CA ASP A 52 -7.63 3.76 9.03
C ASP A 52 -6.58 4.76 8.54
N LEU A 53 -7.05 5.89 8.00
CA LEU A 53 -6.21 7.00 7.53
C LEU A 53 -5.69 7.92 8.65
N ALA A 54 -6.35 7.96 9.81
CA ALA A 54 -6.04 8.92 10.88
C ALA A 54 -5.52 8.29 12.18
N LYS A 55 -5.51 6.95 12.28
CA LYS A 55 -5.14 6.23 13.52
C LYS A 55 -3.72 6.49 14.00
N ASP A 56 -2.81 6.86 13.11
CA ASP A 56 -1.42 7.17 13.39
C ASP A 56 -1.17 8.65 13.72
N LEU A 57 -2.13 9.53 13.45
CA LEU A 57 -2.02 10.96 13.73
C LEU A 57 -2.09 11.27 15.23
N ALA A 58 -2.91 10.53 15.97
CA ALA A 58 -3.05 10.70 17.41
C ALA A 58 -1.73 10.36 18.13
N GLY A 59 -1.10 11.36 18.75
CA GLY A 59 0.17 11.19 19.47
C GLY A 59 1.41 11.10 18.57
N SER A 60 1.29 11.40 17.27
CA SER A 60 2.43 11.48 16.34
C SER A 60 3.44 12.59 16.69
N VAL A 61 2.97 13.66 17.35
CA VAL A 61 3.80 14.79 17.76
C VAL A 61 4.32 14.56 19.19
N LYS A 62 5.62 14.31 19.33
CA LYS A 62 6.25 13.95 20.61
C LYS A 62 6.68 15.16 21.45
N ASP A 63 7.09 16.24 20.80
CA ASP A 63 7.68 17.43 21.44
C ASP A 63 6.74 18.64 21.37
N ALA A 64 5.48 18.41 21.70
CA ALA A 64 4.42 19.42 21.68
C ALA A 64 4.03 19.85 23.10
N PRO A 65 3.67 21.13 23.32
CA PRO A 65 2.99 21.55 24.54
C PRO A 65 1.71 20.73 24.78
N ALA A 66 1.48 20.34 26.04
CA ALA A 66 0.32 19.53 26.42
C ALA A 66 -1.04 20.26 26.22
N ASP A 67 -1.01 21.57 26.04
CA ASP A 67 -2.15 22.48 25.98
C ASP A 67 -2.34 23.14 24.60
N LEU A 68 -1.78 22.55 23.53
CA LEU A 68 -1.88 23.11 22.17
C LEU A 68 -3.32 23.41 21.72
N SER A 69 -4.29 22.60 22.12
CA SER A 69 -5.70 22.76 21.70
C SER A 69 -6.49 23.80 22.52
N SER A 70 -6.00 24.19 23.70
CA SER A 70 -6.73 25.04 24.65
C SER A 70 -6.05 26.38 24.93
N ASN A 71 -4.74 26.47 24.70
CA ASN A 71 -3.99 27.69 24.95
C ASN A 71 -4.01 28.62 23.73
N LYS A 72 -4.76 29.72 23.88
CA LYS A 72 -4.95 30.75 22.85
C LYS A 72 -3.63 31.33 22.31
N LYS A 73 -2.55 31.29 23.09
CA LYS A 73 -1.22 31.76 22.65
C LYS A 73 -0.72 31.02 21.41
N TYR A 74 -1.05 29.73 21.27
CA TYR A 74 -0.62 28.88 20.16
C TYR A 74 -1.58 28.89 18.96
N LEU A 75 -2.77 29.50 19.10
CA LEU A 75 -3.79 29.57 18.05
C LEU A 75 -3.74 30.86 17.24
N ASN A 76 -2.70 31.67 17.41
CA ASN A 76 -2.49 32.86 16.59
C ASN A 76 -2.39 32.42 15.11
N GLU A 77 -3.19 33.06 14.26
CA GLU A 77 -3.27 32.78 12.81
C GLU A 77 -3.88 31.41 12.42
N TYR A 78 -4.44 30.67 13.37
CA TYR A 78 -5.15 29.44 13.06
C TYR A 78 -6.37 29.71 12.14
N GLY A 79 -6.35 29.16 10.93
CA GLY A 79 -7.46 29.25 9.97
C GLY A 79 -7.53 30.54 9.15
N LYS A 80 -6.49 31.38 9.17
CA LYS A 80 -6.27 32.43 8.17
C LYS A 80 -5.51 31.89 6.96
#